data_AF-A0A8H3ILN3-F1
#
_entry.id   AF-A0A8H3ILN3-F1
#
_cell.length_a   1.000
_cell.length_b   1.000
_cell.length_c   1.000
_cell.angle_alpha   90.00
_cell.angle_beta   90.00
_cell.angle_gamma   90.00
#
_symmetry.space_group_name_H-M   'P 1'
#
loop_
_entity.id
_entity.type
_entity.pdbx_description
1 polymer ?
#
loop_
_entity_poly.entity_id
_entity_poly.type
_entity_poly.pdbx_seq_one_letter_code
_entity_poly.pdbx_strand_id
1 'polypeptide(L)'
;MLWLFPIVLLIACVRADASANLKAGKVQGTSCRESQVNSFLGIPYAEPPIRTLRFAPPVAYNSSYPGGTLNATANKPICVQFGGATQPGYLSSPSSEDCLYLNVFVPASATTDSNLPVKVFIYGGAFVNGGTADPLYSGCDLASDAIVVTIGYRNGPLGFLALEGTAIAGNQAVKDCLMGAQWVQDNIAAFGGDPKQVLVFGESSGAAITWIISTMPSAPSLMNAAIAESGAGLGTQDNISYFAQGQEYAQALGCNTTDISCFQSKSVQELNSAQPVIPVLTLTSIGWRPFVDGQFIPDQPQTVPVKVPFLAGSNADEGTFFALGAYDSPTNVTEADYTSFISQSTGSYAQQVMQAYPLNSYNATSVVSPIPGYAPFYALANIITDAVNLCGTRRVLDITTQAQISTFAYFDAHTPKCTWEVTIPASDLKLLGAAHASELQYVWNQTVDLPPPNGNCSQTSQEREISQVLASAWTAMAKNAKPGDVNGTAWPLYSMNNTQGLLISNSTSVGSINYTICDELWDPYELARLQNATSATSNTATSSGGSSAGAPTSTSKSSGGAWIVQPWSMVMYIVALIIGVLSL
;
A
#
# COMPACT_ATOMS: atom_id res chain seq x y z
N MET A 1 31.89 30.68 -59.60
CA MET A 1 30.88 29.70 -59.15
C MET A 1 30.82 29.78 -57.63
N LEU A 2 30.01 30.71 -57.11
CA LEU A 2 29.83 30.96 -55.68
C LEU A 2 28.74 30.01 -55.17
N TRP A 3 29.12 29.06 -54.31
CA TRP A 3 28.20 28.13 -53.68
C TRP A 3 27.54 28.82 -52.48
N LEU A 4 26.24 29.11 -52.60
CA LEU A 4 25.37 29.51 -51.49
C LEU A 4 25.01 28.23 -50.70
N PHE A 5 25.50 28.11 -49.48
CA PHE A 5 25.00 27.12 -48.53
C PHE A 5 23.68 27.63 -47.91
N PRO A 6 22.58 26.86 -47.95
CA PRO A 6 21.36 27.23 -47.27
C PRO A 6 21.56 27.07 -45.76
N ILE A 7 21.44 28.17 -45.02
CA ILE A 7 21.35 28.16 -43.55
C ILE A 7 19.99 27.55 -43.20
N VAL A 8 19.98 26.28 -42.80
CA VAL A 8 18.81 25.66 -42.20
C VAL A 8 18.73 26.19 -40.76
N LEU A 9 17.80 27.12 -40.52
CA LEU A 9 17.44 27.55 -39.19
C LEU A 9 16.73 26.37 -38.49
N LEU A 10 17.46 25.63 -37.66
CA LEU A 10 16.88 24.72 -36.67
C LEU A 10 16.18 25.59 -35.63
N ILE A 11 14.89 25.84 -35.82
CA ILE A 11 14.02 26.37 -34.76
C ILE A 11 13.89 25.24 -33.75
N ALA A 12 14.77 25.25 -32.74
CA ALA A 12 14.52 24.49 -31.52
C ALA A 12 13.24 25.06 -30.91
N CYS A 13 12.13 24.34 -31.09
CA CYS A 13 10.89 24.64 -30.40
C CYS A 13 11.15 24.32 -28.92
N VAL A 14 11.61 25.32 -28.17
CA VAL A 14 11.64 25.24 -26.70
C VAL A 14 10.18 25.15 -26.28
N ARG A 15 9.72 23.94 -25.94
CA ARG A 15 8.42 23.78 -25.28
C ARG A 15 8.45 24.68 -24.06
N ALA A 16 7.51 25.61 -23.98
CA ALA A 16 7.37 26.43 -22.78
C ALA A 16 7.13 25.51 -21.59
N ASP A 17 7.84 25.75 -20.49
CA ASP A 17 7.68 24.94 -19.27
C ASP A 17 6.21 24.97 -18.81
N ALA A 18 5.67 23.79 -18.52
CA ALA A 18 4.30 23.65 -18.03
C ALA A 18 4.14 24.45 -16.73
N SER A 19 3.00 25.13 -16.55
CA SER A 19 2.75 25.85 -15.29
C SER A 19 1.28 25.89 -14.92
N ALA A 20 1.02 25.92 -13.61
CA ALA A 20 -0.30 26.09 -13.02
C ALA A 20 -0.25 27.20 -11.95
N ASN A 21 -1.34 27.94 -11.78
CA ASN A 21 -1.43 29.00 -10.78
C ASN A 21 -2.28 28.53 -9.60
N LEU A 22 -1.66 28.37 -8.43
CA LEU A 22 -2.33 28.05 -7.18
C LEU A 22 -2.44 29.28 -6.30
N LYS A 23 -3.26 29.20 -5.25
CA LYS A 23 -3.36 30.26 -4.22
C LYS A 23 -2.00 30.53 -3.56
N ALA A 24 -1.19 29.50 -3.35
CA ALA A 24 0.15 29.60 -2.80
C ALA A 24 1.17 30.26 -3.77
N GLY A 25 0.89 30.27 -5.07
CA GLY A 25 1.77 30.82 -6.11
C GLY A 25 1.79 29.96 -7.37
N LYS A 26 2.66 30.32 -8.31
CA LYS A 26 2.86 29.57 -9.56
C LYS A 26 3.61 28.27 -9.28
N VAL A 27 3.20 27.17 -9.89
CA VAL A 27 3.92 25.90 -9.89
C VAL A 27 4.46 25.68 -11.30
N GLN A 28 5.78 25.50 -11.44
CA GLN A 28 6.44 25.24 -12.71
C GLN A 28 6.83 23.76 -12.79
N GLY A 29 6.25 23.05 -13.74
CA GLY A 29 6.52 21.64 -14.02
C GLY A 29 7.42 21.45 -15.23
N THR A 30 7.53 20.20 -15.68
CA THR A 30 8.26 19.80 -16.89
C THR A 30 7.39 18.89 -17.76
N SER A 31 7.84 18.57 -18.98
CA SER A 31 7.22 17.53 -19.78
C SER A 31 7.83 16.17 -19.44
N CYS A 32 6.98 15.14 -19.36
CA CYS A 32 7.43 13.76 -19.38
C CYS A 32 8.17 13.48 -20.69
N ARG A 33 9.21 12.66 -20.61
CA ARG A 33 9.93 12.19 -21.80
C ARG A 33 9.05 11.20 -22.55
N GLU A 34 9.00 11.32 -23.88
CA GLU A 34 8.34 10.36 -24.78
C GLU A 34 6.82 10.19 -24.62
N SER A 35 6.19 10.88 -23.66
CA SER A 35 4.72 10.97 -23.53
C SER A 35 4.19 12.41 -23.75
N GLN A 36 2.88 12.54 -24.00
CA GLN A 36 2.20 13.85 -24.11
C GLN A 36 1.63 14.27 -22.76
N VAL A 37 2.44 14.18 -21.71
CA VAL A 37 2.08 14.49 -20.32
C VAL A 37 3.05 15.52 -19.75
N ASN A 38 2.54 16.43 -18.93
CA ASN A 38 3.33 17.32 -18.09
C ASN A 38 3.32 16.81 -16.66
N SER A 39 4.45 16.92 -15.97
CA SER A 39 4.62 16.52 -14.57
C SER A 39 4.97 17.72 -13.69
N PHE A 40 4.35 17.75 -12.51
CA PHE A 40 4.59 18.71 -11.44
C PHE A 40 4.90 17.91 -10.18
N LEU A 41 6.18 17.82 -9.84
CA LEU A 41 6.70 16.93 -8.81
C LEU A 41 7.02 17.71 -7.53
N GLY A 42 6.64 17.17 -6.37
CA GLY A 42 7.07 17.71 -5.09
C GLY A 42 6.31 18.97 -4.64
N ILE A 43 4.99 19.01 -4.84
CA ILE A 43 4.13 20.11 -4.38
C ILE A 43 3.78 19.90 -2.91
N PRO A 44 4.08 20.83 -1.98
CA PRO A 44 3.74 20.66 -0.58
C PRO A 44 2.22 20.81 -0.39
N TYR A 45 1.62 19.83 0.27
CA TYR A 45 0.21 19.91 0.68
C TYR A 45 0.06 20.15 2.19
N ALA A 46 1.11 19.90 2.96
CA ALA A 46 1.19 20.14 4.40
C ALA A 46 2.50 20.83 4.78
N GLU A 47 2.50 21.48 5.94
CA GLU A 47 3.72 21.96 6.59
C GLU A 47 4.61 20.76 6.98
N PRO A 48 5.95 20.90 6.92
CA PRO A 48 6.87 19.81 7.25
C PRO A 48 6.63 19.28 8.67
N PRO A 49 6.36 17.97 8.87
CA PRO A 49 6.03 17.39 10.18
C PRO A 49 7.29 17.15 11.03
N ILE A 50 8.11 18.19 11.18
CA ILE A 50 9.40 18.15 11.88
C ILE A 50 9.31 18.84 13.24
N ARG A 51 10.29 18.58 14.12
CA ARG A 51 10.40 19.21 15.45
C ARG A 51 9.10 19.02 16.24
N THR A 52 8.43 20.11 16.60
CA THR A 52 7.18 20.10 17.37
C THR A 52 5.99 19.52 16.60
N LEU A 53 6.07 19.48 15.27
CA LEU A 53 5.05 18.83 14.41
C LEU A 53 5.34 17.34 14.19
N ARG A 54 6.49 16.83 14.65
CA ARG A 54 6.75 15.39 14.63
C ARG A 54 5.70 14.68 15.48
N PHE A 55 5.09 13.64 14.92
CA PHE A 55 3.95 12.88 15.45
C PHE A 55 2.61 13.64 15.57
N ALA A 56 2.59 14.94 15.28
CA ALA A 56 1.33 15.70 15.28
C ALA A 56 0.49 15.35 14.04
N PRO A 57 -0.84 15.56 14.08
CA PRO A 57 -1.65 15.63 12.87
C PRO A 57 -1.03 16.61 11.86
N PRO A 58 -1.13 16.33 10.54
CA PRO A 58 -0.59 17.24 9.53
C PRO A 58 -1.29 18.60 9.61
N VAL A 59 -0.57 19.65 9.22
CA VAL A 59 -1.07 21.02 9.17
C VAL A 59 -1.05 21.46 7.71
N ALA A 60 -2.16 21.96 7.18
CA ALA A 60 -2.26 22.33 5.77
C ALA A 60 -1.24 23.41 5.41
N TYR A 61 -0.60 23.26 4.24
CA TYR A 61 0.32 24.26 3.71
C TYR A 61 -0.49 25.50 3.29
N ASN A 62 -0.41 26.56 4.09
CA ASN A 62 -1.16 27.81 3.88
C ASN A 62 -0.28 28.99 3.49
N SER A 63 1.02 28.76 3.38
CA SER A 63 2.01 29.77 3.04
C SER A 63 2.05 30.04 1.53
N SER A 64 2.55 31.21 1.13
CA SER A 64 2.93 31.43 -0.27
C SER A 64 4.29 30.81 -0.57
N TYR A 65 4.48 30.32 -1.79
CA TYR A 65 5.77 29.81 -2.23
C TYR A 65 6.82 30.93 -2.15
N PRO A 66 8.03 30.65 -1.63
CA PRO A 66 9.12 31.61 -1.64
C PRO A 66 9.38 32.14 -3.06
N GLY A 67 9.38 33.46 -3.24
CA GLY A 67 9.53 34.09 -4.57
C GLY A 67 8.31 33.96 -5.49
N GLY A 68 7.18 33.44 -4.98
CA GLY A 68 5.91 33.32 -5.71
C GLY A 68 5.86 32.19 -6.75
N THR A 69 6.94 31.43 -6.93
CA THR A 69 7.01 30.29 -7.87
C THR A 69 7.69 29.09 -7.21
N LEU A 70 7.04 27.93 -7.26
CA LEU A 70 7.60 26.63 -6.90
C LEU A 70 8.18 25.95 -8.14
N ASN A 71 9.45 25.58 -8.08
CA ASN A 71 10.05 24.66 -9.05
C ASN A 71 9.66 23.21 -8.70
N ALA A 72 8.79 22.63 -9.51
CA ALA A 72 8.23 21.29 -9.38
C ALA A 72 8.68 20.38 -10.53
N THR A 73 9.94 20.47 -10.98
CA THR A 73 10.48 19.63 -12.07
C THR A 73 11.15 18.34 -11.58
N ALA A 74 11.26 18.14 -10.26
CA ALA A 74 11.95 16.99 -9.67
C ALA A 74 11.27 16.54 -8.36
N ASN A 75 11.35 15.25 -8.08
CA ASN A 75 10.82 14.68 -6.84
C ASN A 75 11.48 15.31 -5.61
N LYS A 76 10.69 15.49 -4.56
CA LYS A 76 11.17 15.79 -3.20
C LYS A 76 11.56 14.49 -2.50
N PRO A 77 12.32 14.58 -1.39
CA PRO A 77 12.62 13.39 -0.58
C PRO A 77 11.34 12.65 -0.18
N ILE A 78 11.36 11.32 -0.25
CA ILE A 78 10.28 10.47 0.26
C ILE A 78 10.29 10.49 1.79
N CYS A 79 9.22 10.00 2.42
CA CYS A 79 9.19 9.92 3.88
C CYS A 79 10.24 8.95 4.42
N VAL A 80 10.63 9.13 5.68
CA VAL A 80 11.53 8.18 6.37
C VAL A 80 10.94 6.77 6.31
N GLN A 81 11.79 5.81 5.96
CA GLN A 81 11.45 4.40 5.80
C GLN A 81 11.88 3.61 7.05
N PHE A 82 11.13 2.57 7.39
CA PHE A 82 11.29 1.77 8.62
C PHE A 82 11.31 0.26 8.38
N GLY A 83 11.23 -0.20 7.14
CA GLY A 83 11.42 -1.60 6.79
C GLY A 83 12.90 -2.02 6.77
N GLY A 84 13.15 -3.32 6.91
CA GLY A 84 14.50 -3.88 6.94
C GLY A 84 15.31 -3.64 5.66
N ALA A 85 16.63 -3.80 5.76
CA ALA A 85 17.59 -3.62 4.66
C ALA A 85 17.38 -4.58 3.46
N THR A 86 16.50 -5.59 3.60
CA THR A 86 16.13 -6.57 2.58
C THR A 86 14.99 -6.14 1.67
N GLN A 87 14.55 -4.86 1.74
CA GLN A 87 13.62 -4.25 0.77
C GLN A 87 14.38 -3.27 -0.16
N PRO A 88 15.26 -3.75 -1.07
CA PRO A 88 16.17 -2.89 -1.83
C PRO A 88 15.53 -1.95 -2.87
N GLY A 89 14.20 -1.96 -3.03
CA GLY A 89 13.51 -1.25 -4.12
C GLY A 89 13.42 0.26 -3.92
N TYR A 90 13.37 0.69 -2.66
CA TYR A 90 13.18 2.10 -2.28
C TYR A 90 14.50 2.88 -2.05
N LEU A 91 15.65 2.21 -2.18
CA LEU A 91 16.93 2.66 -1.62
C LEU A 91 17.65 3.80 -2.37
N SER A 92 17.18 4.23 -3.54
CA SER A 92 17.85 5.28 -4.32
C SER A 92 17.28 6.69 -4.08
N SER A 93 16.06 6.80 -3.56
CA SER A 93 15.45 8.11 -3.28
C SER A 93 15.87 8.63 -1.92
N PRO A 94 16.36 9.89 -1.81
CA PRO A 94 16.60 10.51 -0.51
C PRO A 94 15.34 10.48 0.35
N SER A 95 15.49 10.18 1.64
CA SER A 95 14.38 10.24 2.61
C SER A 95 14.54 11.40 3.59
N SER A 96 13.42 11.95 4.04
CA SER A 96 13.34 13.06 5.00
C SER A 96 12.04 12.98 5.79
N GLU A 97 11.96 13.67 6.93
CA GLU A 97 10.68 13.92 7.60
C GLU A 97 9.91 15.09 6.96
N ASP A 98 10.63 16.01 6.32
CA ASP A 98 10.03 16.96 5.40
C ASP A 98 9.72 16.22 4.08
N CYS A 99 8.55 15.57 4.03
CA CYS A 99 8.17 14.64 2.98
C CYS A 99 6.69 14.67 2.56
N LEU A 100 5.87 15.56 3.14
CA LEU A 100 4.44 15.66 2.83
C LEU A 100 4.19 16.45 1.54
N TYR A 101 4.61 15.83 0.44
CA TYR A 101 4.49 16.34 -0.92
C TYR A 101 3.61 15.42 -1.75
N LEU A 102 3.02 15.98 -2.80
CA LEU A 102 2.32 15.24 -3.84
C LEU A 102 2.89 15.57 -5.22
N ASN A 103 2.66 14.68 -6.17
CA ASN A 103 2.99 14.86 -7.57
C ASN A 103 1.70 14.94 -8.39
N VAL A 104 1.68 15.75 -9.45
CA VAL A 104 0.55 15.89 -10.37
C VAL A 104 1.04 15.66 -11.80
N PHE A 105 0.37 14.78 -12.55
CA PHE A 105 0.62 14.47 -13.95
C PHE A 105 -0.62 14.82 -14.75
N VAL A 106 -0.44 15.57 -15.85
CA VAL A 106 -1.53 16.20 -16.59
C VAL A 106 -1.33 15.99 -18.09
N PRO A 107 -2.36 15.61 -18.88
CA PRO A 107 -2.25 15.60 -20.34
C PRO A 107 -1.75 16.96 -20.84
N ALA A 108 -0.77 16.97 -21.75
CA ALA A 108 -0.14 18.21 -22.22
C ALA A 108 -1.10 19.13 -23.00
N SER A 109 -2.21 18.59 -23.50
CA SER A 109 -3.30 19.32 -24.14
C SER A 109 -4.33 19.90 -23.16
N ALA A 110 -4.23 19.59 -21.87
CA ALA A 110 -5.18 20.05 -20.87
C ALA A 110 -5.07 21.56 -20.66
N THR A 111 -6.22 22.17 -20.40
CA THR A 111 -6.38 23.58 -20.03
C THR A 111 -7.18 23.63 -18.73
N THR A 112 -7.25 24.79 -18.10
CA THR A 112 -8.06 24.98 -16.88
C THR A 112 -9.55 24.66 -17.07
N ASP A 113 -10.04 24.66 -18.32
CA ASP A 113 -11.45 24.39 -18.66
C ASP A 113 -11.70 22.92 -19.08
N SER A 114 -10.67 22.06 -19.04
CA SER A 114 -10.78 20.68 -19.55
C SER A 114 -11.69 19.77 -18.73
N ASN A 115 -11.88 20.06 -17.43
CA ASN A 115 -12.73 19.26 -16.51
C ASN A 115 -12.43 17.75 -16.56
N LEU A 116 -11.14 17.40 -16.51
CA LEU A 116 -10.68 16.02 -16.63
C LEU A 116 -10.99 15.22 -15.35
N PRO A 117 -11.28 13.91 -15.46
CA PRO A 117 -11.30 13.03 -14.31
C PRO A 117 -9.93 13.00 -13.62
N VAL A 118 -9.92 12.76 -12.31
CA VAL A 118 -8.72 12.79 -11.47
C VAL A 118 -8.55 11.43 -10.78
N LYS A 119 -7.38 10.81 -10.93
CA LYS A 119 -6.97 9.57 -10.27
C LYS A 119 -5.96 9.92 -9.17
N VAL A 120 -6.29 9.68 -7.91
CA VAL A 120 -5.45 10.01 -6.74
C VAL A 120 -4.93 8.72 -6.11
N PHE A 121 -3.64 8.48 -6.21
CA PHE A 121 -2.99 7.26 -5.75
C PHE A 121 -2.38 7.40 -4.36
N ILE A 122 -2.60 6.38 -3.53
CA ILE A 122 -1.96 6.15 -2.23
C ILE A 122 -1.12 4.87 -2.34
N TYR A 123 0.19 4.97 -2.14
CA TYR A 123 1.12 3.86 -2.34
C TYR A 123 1.06 2.78 -1.25
N GLY A 124 1.53 1.57 -1.61
CA GLY A 124 1.77 0.43 -0.72
C GLY A 124 3.15 0.47 -0.05
N GLY A 125 3.48 -0.58 0.70
CA GLY A 125 4.76 -0.68 1.43
C GLY A 125 4.63 -1.08 2.90
N ALA A 126 3.58 -1.85 3.23
CA ALA A 126 3.31 -2.40 4.57
C ALA A 126 3.34 -1.34 5.70
N PHE A 127 2.96 -0.09 5.38
CA PHE A 127 2.98 1.07 6.27
C PHE A 127 4.36 1.51 6.77
N VAL A 128 5.45 0.82 6.41
CA VAL A 128 6.81 1.10 6.88
C VAL A 128 7.71 1.63 5.76
N ASN A 129 7.36 1.37 4.51
CA ASN A 129 8.09 1.79 3.33
C ASN A 129 7.15 2.37 2.26
N GLY A 130 7.72 2.77 1.11
CA GLY A 130 7.02 3.33 -0.04
C GLY A 130 7.21 4.84 -0.17
N GLY A 131 6.97 5.34 -1.37
CA GLY A 131 7.03 6.77 -1.67
C GLY A 131 6.65 7.10 -3.10
N THR A 132 6.20 8.33 -3.33
CA THR A 132 5.74 8.82 -4.65
C THR A 132 6.84 8.98 -5.68
N ALA A 133 8.12 8.85 -5.28
CA ALA A 133 9.27 8.89 -6.15
C ALA A 133 9.61 7.51 -6.77
N ASP A 134 8.87 6.46 -6.41
CA ASP A 134 8.99 5.15 -7.07
C ASP A 134 8.70 5.31 -8.58
N PRO A 135 9.61 4.89 -9.46
CA PRO A 135 9.41 4.94 -10.90
C PRO A 135 8.16 4.21 -11.40
N LEU A 136 7.68 3.18 -10.69
CA LEU A 136 6.41 2.50 -11.00
C LEU A 136 5.20 3.44 -10.87
N TYR A 137 5.27 4.44 -9.99
CA TYR A 137 4.20 5.41 -9.75
C TYR A 137 4.35 6.69 -10.59
N SER A 138 5.16 6.64 -11.65
CA SER A 138 5.21 7.71 -12.64
C SER A 138 3.90 7.76 -13.43
N GLY A 139 3.15 8.86 -13.29
CA GLY A 139 1.91 9.08 -14.05
C GLY A 139 2.14 9.44 -15.52
N CYS A 140 3.36 9.40 -16.03
CA CYS A 140 3.67 9.80 -17.41
C CYS A 140 2.96 8.94 -18.48
N ASP A 141 2.61 7.68 -18.17
CA ASP A 141 1.90 6.77 -19.07
C ASP A 141 0.39 6.66 -18.75
N LEU A 142 0.02 6.84 -17.48
CA LEU A 142 -1.37 6.74 -17.00
C LEU A 142 -2.17 8.03 -17.18
N ALA A 143 -1.52 9.20 -17.16
CA ALA A 143 -2.18 10.51 -17.24
C ALA A 143 -2.44 10.97 -18.69
N SER A 144 -2.75 10.04 -19.59
CA SER A 144 -3.03 10.34 -21.00
C SER A 144 -4.46 10.83 -21.24
N ASP A 145 -5.41 10.39 -20.41
CA ASP A 145 -6.85 10.66 -20.52
C ASP A 145 -7.47 11.25 -19.23
N ALA A 146 -6.67 11.40 -18.19
CA ALA A 146 -7.04 11.85 -16.86
C ALA A 146 -5.87 12.57 -16.20
N ILE A 147 -6.13 13.33 -15.14
CA ILE A 147 -5.07 13.82 -14.24
C ILE A 147 -4.73 12.71 -13.25
N VAL A 148 -3.45 12.48 -13.00
CA VAL A 148 -2.98 11.55 -11.96
C VAL A 148 -2.29 12.34 -10.86
N VAL A 149 -2.63 12.05 -9.61
CA VAL A 149 -2.00 12.62 -8.42
C VAL A 149 -1.44 11.48 -7.56
N THR A 150 -0.23 11.63 -7.03
CA THR A 150 0.33 10.67 -6.05
C THR A 150 0.63 11.37 -4.74
N ILE A 151 0.21 10.80 -3.61
CA ILE A 151 0.30 11.43 -2.29
C ILE A 151 1.42 10.79 -1.44
N GLY A 152 2.38 11.60 -0.99
CA GLY A 152 3.37 11.26 0.04
C GLY A 152 2.75 11.18 1.43
N TYR A 153 3.01 10.15 2.24
CA TYR A 153 2.53 10.06 3.63
C TYR A 153 3.57 9.45 4.58
N ARG A 154 3.50 9.79 5.88
CA ARG A 154 4.47 9.30 6.88
C ARG A 154 4.37 7.79 7.10
N ASN A 155 5.52 7.12 7.20
CA ASN A 155 5.61 5.69 7.44
C ASN A 155 6.03 5.35 8.89
N GLY A 156 5.84 4.09 9.28
CA GLY A 156 6.27 3.49 10.54
C GLY A 156 5.81 4.28 11.77
N PRO A 157 6.66 4.41 12.81
CA PRO A 157 6.28 5.13 14.03
C PRO A 157 5.95 6.60 13.77
N LEU A 158 6.52 7.24 12.74
CA LEU A 158 6.19 8.64 12.42
C LEU A 158 4.76 8.79 11.89
N GLY A 159 4.23 7.76 11.22
CA GLY A 159 2.89 7.75 10.63
C GLY A 159 1.81 7.13 11.53
N PHE A 160 2.21 6.31 12.51
CA PHE A 160 1.25 5.45 13.18
C PHE A 160 1.38 5.39 14.71
N LEU A 161 2.51 5.79 15.32
CA LEU A 161 2.69 5.72 16.78
C LEU A 161 1.54 6.40 17.53
N ALA A 162 0.96 5.68 18.49
CA ALA A 162 -0.02 6.21 19.42
C ALA A 162 0.41 5.92 20.86
N LEU A 163 0.26 6.92 21.73
CA LEU A 163 0.54 6.84 23.16
C LEU A 163 -0.68 7.35 23.93
N GLU A 164 -1.25 6.46 24.73
CA GLU A 164 -2.50 6.71 25.47
C GLU A 164 -2.40 7.99 26.32
N GLY A 165 -3.42 8.84 26.24
CA GLY A 165 -3.50 10.07 27.04
C GLY A 165 -2.55 11.20 26.62
N THR A 166 -1.92 11.12 25.44
CA THR A 166 -0.99 12.13 24.93
C THR A 166 -1.43 12.75 23.61
N ALA A 167 -0.68 13.75 23.11
CA ALA A 167 -0.91 14.33 21.79
C ALA A 167 -0.39 13.45 20.63
N ILE A 168 0.39 12.40 20.92
CA ILE A 168 0.80 11.38 19.94
C ILE A 168 -0.37 10.39 19.81
N ALA A 169 -1.37 10.76 19.00
CA ALA A 169 -2.65 10.06 18.94
C ALA A 169 -2.76 8.98 17.83
N GLY A 170 -1.65 8.68 17.15
CA GLY A 170 -1.63 7.78 15.99
C GLY A 170 -2.46 8.22 14.77
N ASN A 171 -2.54 7.30 13.80
CA ASN A 171 -3.24 7.47 12.52
C ASN A 171 -2.79 8.70 11.69
N GLN A 172 -1.57 9.20 11.91
CA GLN A 172 -1.02 10.36 11.20
C GLN A 172 -0.97 10.14 9.69
N ALA A 173 -0.54 8.96 9.23
CA ALA A 173 -0.49 8.63 7.81
C ALA A 173 -1.86 8.68 7.11
N VAL A 174 -2.92 8.25 7.81
CA VAL A 174 -4.30 8.35 7.30
C VAL A 174 -4.71 9.83 7.21
N LYS A 175 -4.35 10.63 8.21
CA LYS A 175 -4.60 12.09 8.23
C LYS A 175 -3.80 12.81 7.15
N ASP A 176 -2.58 12.36 6.85
CA ASP A 176 -1.72 12.87 5.77
C ASP A 176 -2.42 12.65 4.42
N CYS A 177 -2.91 11.43 4.17
CA CYS A 177 -3.63 11.09 2.95
C CYS A 177 -4.95 11.89 2.79
N LEU A 178 -5.72 12.07 3.87
CA LEU A 178 -6.91 12.92 3.85
C LEU A 178 -6.57 14.37 3.51
N MET A 179 -5.48 14.90 4.05
CA MET A 179 -5.04 16.26 3.76
C MET A 179 -4.58 16.41 2.30
N GLY A 180 -3.88 15.41 1.76
CA GLY A 180 -3.54 15.34 0.34
C GLY A 180 -4.80 15.29 -0.54
N ALA A 181 -5.80 14.48 -0.18
CA ALA A 181 -7.09 14.43 -0.89
C ALA A 181 -7.86 15.76 -0.80
N GLN A 182 -7.83 16.43 0.35
CA GLN A 182 -8.39 17.77 0.50
C GLN A 182 -7.66 18.80 -0.38
N TRP A 183 -6.33 18.72 -0.46
CA TRP A 183 -5.56 19.57 -1.36
C TRP A 183 -6.00 19.37 -2.82
N VAL A 184 -6.28 18.13 -3.25
CA VAL A 184 -6.80 17.84 -4.59
C VAL A 184 -8.14 18.55 -4.80
N GLN A 185 -9.07 18.42 -3.86
CA GLN A 185 -10.37 19.12 -3.92
C GLN A 185 -10.20 20.64 -4.10
N ASP A 186 -9.26 21.23 -3.38
CA ASP A 186 -9.06 22.67 -3.35
C ASP A 186 -8.30 23.23 -4.57
N ASN A 187 -7.45 22.42 -5.23
CA ASN A 187 -6.46 22.91 -6.18
C ASN A 187 -6.49 22.28 -7.58
N ILE A 188 -7.09 21.10 -7.76
CA ILE A 188 -6.92 20.33 -9.00
C ILE A 188 -7.51 21.01 -10.24
N ALA A 189 -8.49 21.89 -10.06
CA ALA A 189 -9.06 22.71 -11.12
C ALA A 189 -8.02 23.60 -11.81
N ALA A 190 -6.99 24.06 -11.09
CA ALA A 190 -5.89 24.85 -11.68
C ALA A 190 -5.04 24.05 -12.68
N PHE A 191 -5.13 22.72 -12.63
CA PHE A 191 -4.49 21.80 -13.56
C PHE A 191 -5.46 21.27 -14.63
N GLY A 192 -6.72 21.73 -14.63
CA GLY A 192 -7.76 21.28 -15.56
C GLY A 192 -8.57 20.08 -15.09
N GLY A 193 -8.46 19.68 -13.83
CA GLY A 193 -9.21 18.56 -13.25
C GLY A 193 -10.57 18.98 -12.71
N ASP A 194 -11.53 18.06 -12.72
CA ASP A 194 -12.84 18.23 -12.07
C ASP A 194 -12.80 17.63 -10.65
N PRO A 195 -12.91 18.45 -9.57
CA PRO A 195 -12.91 17.95 -8.20
C PRO A 195 -14.11 17.03 -7.88
N LYS A 196 -15.15 17.00 -8.74
CA LYS A 196 -16.29 16.09 -8.62
C LYS A 196 -16.07 14.72 -9.27
N GLN A 197 -14.99 14.55 -10.04
CA GLN A 197 -14.64 13.30 -10.72
C GLN A 197 -13.33 12.73 -10.18
N VAL A 198 -13.20 12.70 -8.86
CA VAL A 198 -12.02 12.21 -8.16
C VAL A 198 -12.19 10.74 -7.80
N LEU A 199 -11.32 9.89 -8.30
CA LEU A 199 -11.09 8.53 -7.82
C LEU A 199 -9.94 8.57 -6.82
N VAL A 200 -10.12 8.02 -5.61
CA VAL A 200 -9.00 7.66 -4.73
C VAL A 200 -8.74 6.17 -4.84
N PHE A 201 -7.50 5.78 -5.12
CA PHE A 201 -7.12 4.39 -5.25
C PHE A 201 -5.77 4.13 -4.59
N GLY A 202 -5.53 2.87 -4.22
CA GLY A 202 -4.26 2.47 -3.66
C GLY A 202 -4.09 0.97 -3.69
N GLU A 203 -2.86 0.55 -3.44
CA GLU A 203 -2.42 -0.84 -3.43
C GLU A 203 -1.86 -1.22 -2.06
N SER A 204 -2.09 -2.45 -1.60
CA SER A 204 -1.59 -2.97 -0.33
C SER A 204 -1.96 -2.08 0.89
N SER A 205 -0.98 -1.58 1.64
CA SER A 205 -1.22 -0.61 2.72
C SER A 205 -1.91 0.68 2.25
N GLY A 206 -1.67 1.10 1.02
CA GLY A 206 -2.37 2.24 0.41
C GLY A 206 -3.82 1.93 0.08
N ALA A 207 -4.13 0.69 -0.31
CA ALA A 207 -5.49 0.19 -0.46
C ALA A 207 -6.22 0.14 0.88
N ALA A 208 -5.53 -0.27 1.96
CA ALA A 208 -6.07 -0.26 3.31
C ALA A 208 -6.42 1.16 3.78
N ILE A 209 -5.53 2.14 3.55
CA ILE A 209 -5.81 3.56 3.85
C ILE A 209 -6.99 4.06 3.01
N THR A 210 -7.00 3.75 1.71
CA THR A 210 -8.08 4.14 0.78
C THR A 210 -9.43 3.61 1.24
N TRP A 211 -9.47 2.33 1.62
CA TRP A 211 -10.66 1.69 2.16
C TRP A 211 -11.11 2.36 3.47
N ILE A 212 -10.20 2.59 4.43
CA ILE A 212 -10.51 3.28 5.69
C ILE A 212 -11.11 4.67 5.42
N ILE A 213 -10.45 5.48 4.59
CA ILE A 213 -10.94 6.82 4.22
C ILE A 213 -12.34 6.73 3.59
N SER A 214 -12.57 5.71 2.76
CA SER A 214 -13.87 5.50 2.10
C SER A 214 -15.01 5.17 3.06
N THR A 215 -14.72 4.69 4.27
CA THR A 215 -15.73 4.49 5.33
C THR A 215 -16.11 5.78 6.07
N MET A 216 -15.30 6.83 5.95
CA MET A 216 -15.49 8.07 6.71
C MET A 216 -16.68 8.90 6.20
N PRO A 217 -17.38 9.65 7.08
CA PRO A 217 -18.46 10.54 6.67
C PRO A 217 -18.04 11.61 5.64
N SER A 218 -16.77 12.00 5.62
CA SER A 218 -16.20 12.98 4.69
C SER A 218 -15.86 12.40 3.31
N ALA A 219 -15.93 11.08 3.10
CA ALA A 219 -15.54 10.48 1.83
C ALA A 219 -16.29 11.07 0.61
N PRO A 220 -17.63 11.27 0.64
CA PRO A 220 -18.35 11.82 -0.51
C PRO A 220 -17.97 13.26 -0.89
N SER A 221 -17.34 14.02 0.02
CA SER A 221 -16.80 15.35 -0.29
C SER A 221 -15.37 15.32 -0.82
N LEU A 222 -14.67 14.20 -0.66
CA LEU A 222 -13.26 14.05 -1.06
C LEU A 222 -13.10 13.26 -2.36
N MET A 223 -14.06 12.39 -2.68
CA MET A 223 -13.99 11.51 -3.84
C MET A 223 -15.37 11.13 -4.37
N ASN A 224 -15.43 10.86 -5.67
CA ASN A 224 -16.57 10.32 -6.38
C ASN A 224 -16.65 8.78 -6.27
N ALA A 225 -15.49 8.12 -6.22
CA ALA A 225 -15.38 6.67 -6.08
C ALA A 225 -14.03 6.29 -5.46
N ALA A 226 -13.91 5.03 -5.03
CA ALA A 226 -12.66 4.48 -4.54
C ALA A 226 -12.33 3.09 -5.09
N ILE A 227 -11.04 2.79 -5.19
CA ILE A 227 -10.50 1.48 -5.57
C ILE A 227 -9.51 0.98 -4.51
N ALA A 228 -9.62 -0.27 -4.09
CA ALA A 228 -8.67 -0.92 -3.19
C ALA A 228 -8.07 -2.18 -3.85
N GLU A 229 -6.80 -2.09 -4.23
CA GLU A 229 -6.03 -3.15 -4.90
C GLU A 229 -5.29 -3.96 -3.83
N SER A 230 -5.63 -5.25 -3.66
CA SER A 230 -4.84 -6.18 -2.86
C SER A 230 -4.66 -5.74 -1.39
N GLY A 231 -5.66 -5.06 -0.82
CA GLY A 231 -5.61 -4.59 0.57
C GLY A 231 -6.94 -4.15 1.18
N ALA A 232 -8.06 -4.38 0.49
CA ALA A 232 -9.38 -4.23 1.10
C ALA A 232 -9.57 -5.26 2.23
N GLY A 233 -9.94 -4.79 3.41
CA GLY A 233 -10.19 -5.68 4.55
C GLY A 233 -8.94 -6.07 5.34
N LEU A 234 -7.76 -5.50 5.03
CA LEU A 234 -6.59 -5.55 5.91
C LEU A 234 -6.96 -4.94 7.27
N GLY A 235 -7.15 -5.80 8.27
CA GLY A 235 -7.72 -5.42 9.56
C GLY A 235 -6.89 -4.36 10.30
N THR A 236 -7.58 -3.48 11.02
CA THR A 236 -6.99 -2.53 11.96
C THR A 236 -6.76 -3.17 13.33
N GLN A 237 -5.73 -2.75 14.07
CA GLN A 237 -5.54 -3.20 15.45
C GLN A 237 -6.59 -2.57 16.39
N ASP A 238 -6.93 -3.31 17.45
CA ASP A 238 -7.64 -2.73 18.59
C ASP A 238 -6.72 -1.79 19.39
N ASN A 239 -7.31 -0.81 20.07
CA ASN A 239 -6.56 0.20 20.82
C ASN A 239 -5.72 -0.36 21.97
N ILE A 240 -6.15 -1.42 22.65
CA ILE A 240 -5.44 -2.01 23.79
C ILE A 240 -4.10 -2.57 23.32
N SER A 241 -4.12 -3.44 22.32
CA SER A 241 -2.92 -4.02 21.71
C SER A 241 -1.99 -2.93 21.16
N TYR A 242 -2.57 -1.88 20.58
CA TYR A 242 -1.83 -0.79 19.98
C TYR A 242 -1.07 0.07 21.01
N PHE A 243 -1.72 0.43 22.12
CA PHE A 243 -1.06 1.20 23.18
C PHE A 243 0.01 0.37 23.91
N ALA A 244 -0.16 -0.94 24.02
CA ALA A 244 0.89 -1.83 24.52
C ALA A 244 2.14 -1.80 23.62
N GLN A 245 1.96 -1.87 22.29
CA GLN A 245 3.06 -1.70 21.33
C GLN A 245 3.74 -0.33 21.48
N GLY A 246 2.96 0.74 21.65
CA GLY A 246 3.50 2.09 21.91
C GLY A 246 4.31 2.18 23.20
N GLN A 247 3.90 1.48 24.26
CA GLN A 247 4.63 1.39 25.53
C GLN A 247 5.94 0.63 25.39
N GLU A 248 5.96 -0.50 24.68
CA GLU A 248 7.19 -1.25 24.40
C GLU A 248 8.18 -0.41 23.58
N TYR A 249 7.66 0.31 22.57
CA TYR A 249 8.46 1.22 21.76
C TYR A 249 9.06 2.37 22.59
N ALA A 250 8.28 2.94 23.52
CA ALA A 250 8.75 3.94 24.47
C ALA A 250 9.91 3.41 25.34
N GLN A 251 9.77 2.19 25.86
CA GLN A 251 10.81 1.54 26.66
C GLN A 251 12.09 1.31 25.85
N ALA A 252 11.98 0.82 24.61
CA ALA A 252 13.11 0.62 23.72
C ALA A 252 13.86 1.92 23.40
N LEU A 253 13.14 3.05 23.33
CA LEU A 253 13.73 4.38 23.14
C LEU A 253 14.31 4.99 24.43
N GLY A 254 14.05 4.40 25.59
CA GLY A 254 14.36 4.98 26.89
C GLY A 254 13.51 6.23 27.20
N CYS A 255 12.30 6.32 26.65
CA CYS A 255 11.35 7.41 26.89
C CYS A 255 10.22 6.99 27.84
N ASN A 256 9.71 7.93 28.62
CA ASN A 256 8.41 7.77 29.27
C ASN A 256 7.32 8.09 28.25
N THR A 257 6.22 7.32 28.22
CA THR A 257 5.10 7.52 27.29
C THR A 257 4.51 8.94 27.37
N THR A 258 4.54 9.59 28.54
CA THR A 258 4.02 10.95 28.71
C THR A 258 5.01 12.05 28.30
N ASP A 259 6.29 11.72 28.09
CA ASP A 259 7.34 12.68 27.70
C ASP A 259 7.45 12.78 26.17
N ILE A 260 6.54 13.55 25.57
CA ILE A 260 6.52 13.82 24.13
C ILE A 260 7.85 14.42 23.65
N SER A 261 8.50 15.24 24.48
CA SER A 261 9.77 15.87 24.12
C SER A 261 10.90 14.85 23.96
N CYS A 262 10.88 13.76 24.75
CA CYS A 262 11.81 12.65 24.57
C CYS A 262 11.67 12.05 23.16
N PHE A 263 10.46 11.70 22.71
CA PHE A 263 10.25 11.17 21.35
C PHE A 263 10.64 12.15 20.25
N GLN A 264 10.31 13.43 20.41
CA GLN A 264 10.68 14.48 19.46
C GLN A 264 12.19 14.72 19.37
N SER A 265 12.93 14.40 20.43
CA SER A 265 14.40 14.55 20.46
C SER A 265 15.16 13.41 19.77
N LYS A 266 14.52 12.24 19.55
CA LYS A 266 15.18 11.06 18.99
C LYS A 266 15.59 11.26 17.54
N SER A 267 16.75 10.74 17.17
CA SER A 267 17.15 10.63 15.78
C SER A 267 16.32 9.57 15.06
N VAL A 268 16.21 9.68 13.72
CA VAL A 268 15.61 8.65 12.87
C VAL A 268 16.29 7.28 13.08
N GLN A 269 17.60 7.27 13.32
CA GLN A 269 18.34 6.03 13.59
C GLN A 269 17.90 5.36 14.89
N GLU A 270 17.71 6.13 15.96
CA GLU A 270 17.18 5.61 17.22
C GLU A 270 15.74 5.08 17.04
N LEU A 271 14.90 5.78 16.29
CA LEU A 271 13.54 5.32 15.97
C LEU A 271 13.54 3.99 15.19
N ASN A 272 14.50 3.81 14.27
CA ASN A 272 14.69 2.57 13.53
C ASN A 272 15.24 1.43 14.39
N SER A 273 16.14 1.74 15.33
CA SER A 273 16.72 0.72 16.23
C SER A 273 15.74 0.23 17.30
N ALA A 274 14.69 1.01 17.58
CA ALA A 274 13.67 0.68 18.56
C ALA A 274 12.46 -0.10 17.99
N GLN A 275 12.46 -0.46 16.70
CA GLN A 275 11.33 -1.18 16.08
C GLN A 275 11.01 -2.48 16.84
N PRO A 276 9.71 -2.81 17.03
CA PRO A 276 9.33 -4.05 17.69
C PRO A 276 9.80 -5.26 16.87
N VAL A 277 10.15 -6.35 17.55
CA VAL A 277 10.43 -7.63 16.90
C VAL A 277 9.10 -8.23 16.46
N ILE A 278 8.87 -8.27 15.15
CA ILE A 278 7.67 -8.87 14.57
C ILE A 278 8.00 -10.31 14.16
N PRO A 279 7.17 -11.31 14.49
CA PRO A 279 7.35 -12.68 14.01
C PRO A 279 7.46 -12.72 12.49
N VAL A 280 8.37 -13.55 11.97
CA VAL A 280 8.77 -13.63 10.55
C VAL A 280 7.58 -13.65 9.59
N LEU A 281 6.50 -14.38 9.92
CA LEU A 281 5.26 -14.38 9.16
C LEU A 281 4.10 -14.93 10.00
N THR A 282 3.00 -14.18 10.13
CA THR A 282 1.68 -14.69 10.60
C THR A 282 0.58 -13.94 9.85
N LEU A 283 -0.66 -14.45 9.88
CA LEU A 283 -1.81 -13.76 9.29
C LEU A 283 -2.10 -12.37 9.87
N THR A 284 -1.56 -12.04 11.04
CA THR A 284 -1.83 -10.79 11.76
C THR A 284 -0.58 -9.92 12.00
N SER A 285 0.61 -10.40 11.64
CA SER A 285 1.93 -9.78 11.89
C SER A 285 2.21 -8.58 10.98
N ILE A 286 1.45 -7.51 11.14
CA ILE A 286 1.79 -6.19 10.59
C ILE A 286 2.11 -5.28 11.77
N GLY A 287 3.31 -4.69 11.76
CA GLY A 287 3.85 -3.86 12.83
C GLY A 287 3.06 -2.57 13.01
N TRP A 288 3.56 -1.50 12.43
CA TRP A 288 2.84 -0.22 12.36
C TRP A 288 1.69 -0.34 11.36
N ARG A 289 0.50 0.12 11.74
CA ARG A 289 -0.69 0.19 10.87
C ARG A 289 -1.75 1.11 11.50
N PRO A 290 -2.83 1.46 10.77
CA PRO A 290 -3.97 2.13 11.36
C PRO A 290 -4.63 1.31 12.47
N PHE A 291 -5.21 2.01 13.45
CA PHE A 291 -5.91 1.39 14.59
C PHE A 291 -7.21 2.13 14.89
N VAL A 292 -8.14 1.41 15.54
CA VAL A 292 -9.42 1.99 15.98
C VAL A 292 -9.18 2.82 17.23
N ASP A 293 -9.16 4.15 17.08
CA ASP A 293 -8.93 5.09 18.17
C ASP A 293 -10.22 5.56 18.87
N GLY A 294 -11.39 5.16 18.35
CA GLY A 294 -12.70 5.50 18.91
C GLY A 294 -13.13 6.95 18.67
N GLN A 295 -12.34 7.74 17.93
CA GLN A 295 -12.62 9.15 17.64
C GLN A 295 -12.52 9.47 16.15
N PHE A 296 -11.34 9.28 15.58
CA PHE A 296 -11.05 9.54 14.17
C PHE A 296 -11.31 8.29 13.31
N ILE A 297 -10.91 7.11 13.78
CA ILE A 297 -11.39 5.82 13.29
C ILE A 297 -12.26 5.23 14.41
N PRO A 298 -13.59 5.48 14.38
CA PRO A 298 -14.46 5.19 15.52
C PRO A 298 -14.69 3.70 15.76
N ASP A 299 -14.77 2.92 14.68
CA ASP A 299 -15.11 1.49 14.71
C ASP A 299 -14.18 0.70 13.81
N GLN A 300 -14.20 -0.63 13.96
CA GLN A 300 -13.49 -1.55 13.06
C GLN A 300 -13.98 -1.33 11.62
N PRO A 301 -13.12 -0.90 10.68
CA PRO A 301 -13.55 -0.60 9.31
C PRO A 301 -14.18 -1.82 8.60
N GLN A 302 -13.81 -3.05 9.02
CA GLN A 302 -14.44 -4.30 8.57
C GLN A 302 -15.92 -4.41 8.91
N THR A 303 -16.47 -3.53 9.74
CA THR A 303 -17.89 -3.52 10.15
C THR A 303 -18.64 -2.30 9.62
N VAL A 304 -17.95 -1.39 8.92
CA VAL A 304 -18.50 -0.13 8.44
C VAL A 304 -18.51 -0.13 6.92
N PRO A 305 -19.66 0.03 6.26
CA PRO A 305 -19.70 0.14 4.80
C PRO A 305 -19.05 1.44 4.34
N VAL A 306 -18.38 1.39 3.20
CA VAL A 306 -17.89 2.59 2.52
C VAL A 306 -19.05 3.50 2.10
N LYS A 307 -18.75 4.77 1.81
CA LYS A 307 -19.75 5.82 1.56
C LYS A 307 -19.81 6.28 0.11
N VAL A 308 -18.98 5.70 -0.77
CA VAL A 308 -18.91 6.01 -2.21
C VAL A 308 -18.84 4.70 -3.01
N PRO A 309 -19.22 4.70 -4.31
CA PRO A 309 -19.02 3.54 -5.17
C PRO A 309 -17.59 3.01 -5.10
N PHE A 310 -17.48 1.68 -5.05
CA PHE A 310 -16.26 1.01 -4.63
C PHE A 310 -15.90 -0.14 -5.55
N LEU A 311 -14.63 -0.29 -5.85
CA LEU A 311 -14.12 -1.46 -6.55
C LEU A 311 -12.94 -2.02 -5.77
N ALA A 312 -12.91 -3.34 -5.60
CA ALA A 312 -11.80 -4.00 -4.92
C ALA A 312 -11.46 -5.32 -5.57
N GLY A 313 -10.22 -5.76 -5.42
CA GLY A 313 -9.77 -7.04 -5.95
C GLY A 313 -8.49 -7.50 -5.29
N SER A 314 -8.06 -8.69 -5.69
CA SER A 314 -6.85 -9.33 -5.21
C SER A 314 -6.22 -10.13 -6.36
N ASN A 315 -4.94 -10.43 -6.21
CA ASN A 315 -4.24 -11.32 -7.12
C ASN A 315 -4.34 -12.78 -6.64
N ALA A 316 -4.04 -13.73 -7.51
CA ALA A 316 -4.21 -15.16 -7.26
C ALA A 316 -3.08 -15.76 -6.42
N ASP A 317 -1.91 -15.12 -6.37
CA ASP A 317 -0.71 -15.66 -5.72
C ASP A 317 -0.08 -14.65 -4.74
N GLU A 318 -0.88 -13.77 -4.13
CA GLU A 318 -0.45 -12.70 -3.21
C GLU A 318 0.60 -13.14 -2.18
N GLY A 319 0.35 -14.29 -1.54
CA GLY A 319 1.18 -14.84 -0.48
C GLY A 319 2.60 -15.22 -0.89
N THR A 320 2.87 -15.46 -2.18
CA THR A 320 4.19 -15.91 -2.65
C THR A 320 5.23 -14.80 -2.46
N PHE A 321 4.83 -13.54 -2.65
CA PHE A 321 5.67 -12.36 -2.42
C PHE A 321 6.10 -12.28 -0.94
N PHE A 322 5.15 -12.42 -0.02
CA PHE A 322 5.41 -12.34 1.41
C PHE A 322 6.22 -13.54 1.92
N ALA A 323 5.89 -14.75 1.47
CA ALA A 323 6.64 -15.95 1.83
C ALA A 323 8.09 -15.87 1.32
N LEU A 324 8.32 -15.39 0.10
CA LEU A 324 9.67 -15.25 -0.43
C LEU A 324 10.46 -14.18 0.33
N GLY A 325 9.84 -13.03 0.62
CA GLY A 325 10.47 -11.96 1.40
C GLY A 325 10.78 -12.35 2.85
N ALA A 326 10.04 -13.29 3.43
CA ALA A 326 10.24 -13.77 4.80
C ALA A 326 11.32 -14.87 4.92
N TYR A 327 11.48 -15.70 3.89
CA TYR A 327 12.36 -16.88 3.93
C TYR A 327 13.56 -16.79 2.97
N ASP A 328 13.67 -15.73 2.17
CA ASP A 328 14.65 -15.47 1.09
C ASP A 328 14.65 -16.50 -0.05
N SER A 329 14.12 -17.69 0.16
CA SER A 329 14.08 -18.78 -0.82
C SER A 329 12.95 -19.76 -0.50
N PRO A 330 12.25 -20.30 -1.51
CA PRO A 330 11.22 -21.31 -1.28
C PRO A 330 11.78 -22.61 -0.68
N THR A 331 13.08 -22.92 -0.87
CA THR A 331 13.72 -24.10 -0.25
C THR A 331 13.91 -23.95 1.25
N ASN A 332 13.87 -22.72 1.77
CA ASN A 332 14.05 -22.47 3.20
C ASN A 332 12.76 -22.68 3.99
N VAL A 333 11.61 -22.82 3.32
CA VAL A 333 10.33 -23.08 3.99
C VAL A 333 10.17 -24.56 4.26
N THR A 334 10.14 -24.94 5.53
CA THR A 334 9.97 -26.34 5.96
C THR A 334 8.52 -26.68 6.29
N GLU A 335 8.20 -27.98 6.38
CA GLU A 335 6.90 -28.45 6.91
C GLU A 335 6.67 -28.01 8.37
N ALA A 336 7.75 -27.87 9.15
CA ALA A 336 7.67 -27.35 10.51
C ALA A 336 7.28 -25.87 10.52
N ASP A 337 7.82 -25.08 9.59
CA ASP A 337 7.46 -23.67 9.43
C ASP A 337 6.00 -23.51 9.03
N TYR A 338 5.54 -24.30 8.05
CA TYR A 338 4.12 -24.38 7.66
C TYR A 338 3.20 -24.69 8.85
N THR A 339 3.53 -25.73 9.63
CA THR A 339 2.74 -26.15 10.79
C THR A 339 2.73 -25.08 11.89
N SER A 340 3.90 -24.47 12.12
CA SER A 340 4.09 -23.41 13.11
C SER A 340 3.32 -22.14 12.73
N PHE A 341 3.39 -21.74 11.46
CA PHE A 341 2.66 -20.61 10.89
C PHE A 341 1.15 -20.76 11.10
N ILE A 342 0.58 -21.93 10.76
CA ILE A 342 -0.85 -22.19 10.94
C ILE A 342 -1.23 -22.16 12.42
N SER A 343 -0.46 -22.85 13.26
CA SER A 343 -0.74 -22.96 14.69
C SER A 343 -0.71 -21.60 15.38
N GLN A 344 0.29 -20.77 15.07
CA GLN A 344 0.40 -19.41 15.59
C GLN A 344 -0.67 -18.48 15.04
N SER A 345 -1.03 -18.62 13.76
CA SER A 345 -1.97 -17.72 13.10
C SER A 345 -3.43 -18.01 13.43
N THR A 346 -3.80 -19.28 13.66
CA THR A 346 -5.22 -19.70 13.68
C THR A 346 -5.63 -20.44 14.97
N GLY A 347 -4.67 -20.76 15.85
CA GLY A 347 -4.94 -21.36 17.15
C GLY A 347 -5.80 -22.63 17.04
N SER A 348 -7.01 -22.60 17.59
CA SER A 348 -7.91 -23.76 17.62
C SER A 348 -8.43 -24.20 16.24
N TYR A 349 -8.28 -23.38 15.19
CA TYR A 349 -8.66 -23.73 13.81
C TYR A 349 -7.54 -24.42 13.02
N ALA A 350 -6.36 -24.63 13.64
CA ALA A 350 -5.18 -25.12 12.94
C ALA A 350 -5.42 -26.45 12.18
N GLN A 351 -6.19 -27.39 12.76
CA GLN A 351 -6.50 -28.66 12.08
C GLN A 351 -7.36 -28.47 10.84
N GLN A 352 -8.40 -27.62 10.90
CA GLN A 352 -9.28 -27.32 9.78
C GLN A 352 -8.50 -26.65 8.64
N VAL A 353 -7.60 -25.73 8.98
CA VAL A 353 -6.72 -25.07 8.01
C VAL A 353 -5.77 -26.09 7.39
N MET A 354 -5.10 -26.95 8.18
CA MET A 354 -4.22 -27.98 7.62
C MET A 354 -4.96 -28.99 6.72
N GLN A 355 -6.24 -29.27 6.99
CA GLN A 355 -7.08 -30.13 6.17
C GLN A 355 -7.51 -29.46 4.86
N ALA A 356 -7.73 -28.14 4.86
CA ALA A 356 -8.06 -27.38 3.66
C ALA A 356 -6.83 -27.14 2.76
N TYR A 357 -5.63 -27.06 3.34
CA TYR A 357 -4.37 -26.79 2.62
C TYR A 357 -3.36 -27.95 2.75
N PRO A 358 -3.70 -29.21 2.46
CA PRO A 358 -2.78 -30.32 2.71
C PRO A 358 -1.58 -30.26 1.75
N LEU A 359 -0.36 -30.46 2.28
CA LEU A 359 0.89 -30.30 1.52
C LEU A 359 0.95 -31.17 0.25
N ASN A 360 0.27 -32.33 0.24
CA ASN A 360 0.21 -33.19 -0.94
C ASN A 360 -0.49 -32.55 -2.15
N SER A 361 -1.39 -31.58 -1.93
CA SER A 361 -2.01 -30.78 -3.01
C SER A 361 -1.02 -29.85 -3.71
N TYR A 362 0.15 -29.62 -3.11
CA TYR A 362 1.19 -28.71 -3.63
C TYR A 362 2.47 -29.45 -4.09
N ASN A 363 2.46 -30.79 -4.09
CA ASN A 363 3.60 -31.62 -4.51
C ASN A 363 3.67 -31.87 -6.03
N ALA A 364 2.62 -31.53 -6.78
CA ALA A 364 2.55 -31.65 -8.24
C ALA A 364 1.67 -30.52 -8.81
N THR A 365 1.68 -30.37 -10.14
CA THR A 365 1.09 -29.37 -11.08
C THR A 365 -0.32 -28.80 -10.85
N SER A 366 -0.91 -28.95 -9.66
CA SER A 366 -2.35 -28.84 -9.40
C SER A 366 -2.82 -27.49 -8.83
N VAL A 367 -1.95 -26.51 -8.62
CA VAL A 367 -2.34 -25.14 -8.24
C VAL A 367 -1.52 -24.19 -9.11
N VAL A 368 -2.08 -23.75 -10.25
CA VAL A 368 -1.46 -22.81 -11.20
C VAL A 368 0.08 -22.97 -11.29
N SER A 369 0.53 -24.13 -11.78
CA SER A 369 1.95 -24.47 -12.01
C SER A 369 2.90 -24.32 -10.79
N PRO A 370 2.67 -25.00 -9.65
CA PRO A 370 3.65 -25.00 -8.58
C PRO A 370 4.90 -25.75 -9.03
N ILE A 371 6.07 -25.15 -8.78
CA ILE A 371 7.36 -25.80 -9.04
C ILE A 371 7.49 -26.99 -8.07
N PRO A 372 7.71 -28.22 -8.56
CA PRO A 372 7.86 -29.38 -7.69
C PRO A 372 8.96 -29.19 -6.65
N GLY A 373 8.69 -29.56 -5.41
CA GLY A 373 9.64 -29.48 -4.29
C GLY A 373 9.43 -28.30 -3.33
N TYR A 374 8.47 -27.40 -3.59
CA TYR A 374 8.20 -26.22 -2.74
C TYR A 374 6.81 -26.25 -2.08
N ALA A 375 6.28 -27.44 -1.77
CA ALA A 375 4.93 -27.57 -1.22
C ALA A 375 4.67 -26.76 0.06
N PRO A 376 5.56 -26.73 1.07
CA PRO A 376 5.35 -25.89 2.26
C PRO A 376 5.27 -24.40 1.94
N PHE A 377 6.10 -23.91 1.02
CA PHE A 377 6.09 -22.53 0.54
C PHE A 377 4.75 -22.18 -0.10
N TYR A 378 4.29 -22.97 -1.08
CA TYR A 378 3.03 -22.68 -1.78
C TYR A 378 1.80 -22.84 -0.89
N ALA A 379 1.76 -23.83 0.00
CA ALA A 379 0.65 -24.01 0.92
C ALA A 379 0.54 -22.84 1.90
N LEU A 380 1.68 -22.39 2.46
CA LEU A 380 1.74 -21.23 3.33
C LEU A 380 1.32 -19.95 2.59
N ALA A 381 1.85 -19.73 1.38
CA ALA A 381 1.49 -18.59 0.53
C ALA A 381 -0.01 -18.58 0.22
N ASN A 382 -0.59 -19.71 -0.18
CA ASN A 382 -2.00 -19.78 -0.53
C ASN A 382 -2.92 -19.46 0.68
N ILE A 383 -2.53 -19.88 1.89
CA ILE A 383 -3.23 -19.49 3.11
C ILE A 383 -3.24 -17.97 3.29
N ILE A 384 -2.11 -17.29 3.05
CA ILE A 384 -2.03 -15.83 3.13
C ILE A 384 -2.93 -15.19 2.06
N THR A 385 -2.83 -15.64 0.81
CA THR A 385 -3.66 -15.16 -0.30
C THR A 385 -5.14 -15.22 0.05
N ASP A 386 -5.61 -16.39 0.46
CA ASP A 386 -7.03 -16.61 0.72
C ASP A 386 -7.52 -15.84 1.96
N ALA A 387 -6.82 -15.99 3.10
CA ALA A 387 -7.27 -15.43 4.37
C ALA A 387 -7.24 -13.90 4.38
N VAL A 388 -6.17 -13.31 3.84
CA VAL A 388 -5.87 -11.88 3.97
C VAL A 388 -6.46 -11.10 2.81
N ASN A 389 -6.23 -11.52 1.57
CA ASN A 389 -6.55 -10.72 0.39
C ASN A 389 -7.89 -11.12 -0.22
N LEU A 390 -8.09 -12.39 -0.59
CA LEU A 390 -9.32 -12.84 -1.25
C LEU A 390 -10.54 -12.68 -0.32
N CYS A 391 -10.51 -13.31 0.85
CA CYS A 391 -11.62 -13.29 1.78
C CYS A 391 -11.74 -11.96 2.55
N GLY A 392 -10.61 -11.27 2.78
CA GLY A 392 -10.61 -9.90 3.30
C GLY A 392 -11.36 -8.94 2.36
N THR A 393 -11.03 -8.99 1.06
CA THR A 393 -11.68 -8.19 0.02
C THR A 393 -13.17 -8.51 -0.09
N ARG A 394 -13.52 -9.81 -0.11
CA ARG A 394 -14.91 -10.26 -0.17
C ARG A 394 -15.75 -9.68 0.99
N ARG A 395 -15.25 -9.72 2.22
CA ARG A 395 -15.97 -9.18 3.39
C ARG A 395 -16.30 -7.69 3.25
N VAL A 396 -15.38 -6.90 2.69
CA VAL A 396 -15.61 -5.48 2.42
C VAL A 396 -16.66 -5.28 1.33
N LEU A 397 -16.59 -6.06 0.25
CA LEU A 397 -17.58 -6.04 -0.83
C LEU A 397 -18.97 -6.37 -0.28
N ASP A 398 -19.11 -7.44 0.50
CA ASP A 398 -20.39 -7.88 1.08
C ASP A 398 -21.06 -6.81 1.94
N ILE A 399 -20.33 -6.23 2.90
CA ILE A 399 -20.85 -5.17 3.77
C ILE A 399 -21.24 -3.93 2.98
N THR A 400 -20.46 -3.58 1.95
CA THR A 400 -20.73 -2.41 1.12
C THR A 400 -21.98 -2.62 0.25
N THR A 401 -22.12 -3.80 -0.36
CA THR A 401 -23.32 -4.16 -1.14
C THR A 401 -24.56 -4.23 -0.27
N GLN A 402 -24.47 -4.76 0.96
CA GLN A 402 -25.57 -4.77 1.91
C GLN A 402 -26.08 -3.35 2.21
N ALA A 403 -25.16 -2.37 2.26
CA ALA A 403 -25.49 -0.95 2.40
C ALA A 403 -26.01 -0.28 1.11
N GLN A 404 -26.27 -1.04 0.05
CA GLN A 404 -26.79 -0.57 -1.24
C GLN A 404 -25.87 0.44 -1.95
N ILE A 405 -24.56 0.35 -1.69
CA ILE A 405 -23.54 1.12 -2.40
C ILE A 405 -23.07 0.28 -3.61
N SER A 406 -22.91 0.92 -4.76
CA SER A 406 -22.43 0.26 -5.98
C SER A 406 -21.03 -0.31 -5.77
N THR A 407 -20.89 -1.62 -5.94
CA THR A 407 -19.65 -2.37 -5.73
C THR A 407 -19.25 -3.14 -6.98
N PHE A 408 -17.95 -3.21 -7.26
CA PHE A 408 -17.38 -3.99 -8.36
C PHE A 408 -16.19 -4.80 -7.85
N ALA A 409 -15.97 -5.98 -8.44
CA ALA A 409 -14.87 -6.86 -8.05
C ALA A 409 -13.96 -7.18 -9.24
N TYR A 410 -12.67 -7.38 -8.99
CA TYR A 410 -11.77 -8.07 -9.92
C TYR A 410 -10.97 -9.17 -9.20
N PHE A 411 -10.45 -10.10 -9.99
CA PHE A 411 -9.50 -11.12 -9.56
C PHE A 411 -8.43 -11.31 -10.63
N ASP A 412 -7.15 -11.12 -10.28
CA ASP A 412 -6.03 -11.25 -11.20
C ASP A 412 -5.26 -12.55 -11.02
N ALA A 413 -5.32 -13.42 -12.03
CA ALA A 413 -4.58 -14.67 -12.09
C ALA A 413 -3.53 -14.68 -13.23
N HIS A 414 -3.18 -13.51 -13.77
CA HIS A 414 -2.19 -13.38 -14.82
C HIS A 414 -0.77 -13.30 -14.23
N THR A 415 0.10 -14.22 -14.63
CA THR A 415 1.53 -14.14 -14.28
C THR A 415 2.24 -13.18 -15.24
N PRO A 416 2.86 -12.09 -14.73
CA PRO A 416 3.55 -11.15 -15.60
C PRO A 416 4.73 -11.76 -16.34
N LYS A 417 4.96 -11.27 -17.56
CA LYS A 417 6.19 -11.52 -18.29
C LYS A 417 7.37 -10.75 -17.71
N CYS A 418 7.14 -9.54 -17.21
CA CYS A 418 8.15 -8.62 -16.71
C CYS A 418 8.03 -8.47 -15.20
N THR A 419 9.15 -8.26 -14.51
CA THR A 419 9.13 -7.88 -13.10
C THR A 419 8.63 -6.45 -12.97
N TRP A 420 7.86 -6.19 -11.91
CA TRP A 420 7.32 -4.85 -11.62
C TRP A 420 8.20 -4.09 -10.62
N GLU A 421 8.99 -4.79 -9.81
CA GLU A 421 10.00 -4.21 -8.91
C GLU A 421 11.42 -4.61 -9.29
N VAL A 422 12.35 -3.68 -9.07
CA VAL A 422 13.79 -3.88 -9.31
C VAL A 422 14.43 -4.92 -8.39
N THR A 423 13.77 -5.22 -7.27
CA THR A 423 14.20 -6.19 -6.25
C THR A 423 13.89 -7.63 -6.65
N ILE A 424 12.92 -7.82 -7.53
CA ILE A 424 12.45 -9.13 -7.95
C ILE A 424 13.33 -9.61 -9.11
N PRO A 425 14.08 -10.71 -8.94
CA PRO A 425 14.81 -11.32 -10.03
C PRO A 425 13.84 -11.88 -11.08
N ALA A 426 14.15 -11.72 -12.36
CA ALA A 426 13.33 -12.27 -13.44
C ALA A 426 13.21 -13.81 -13.38
N SER A 427 14.14 -14.51 -12.71
CA SER A 427 14.04 -15.96 -12.45
C SER A 427 12.86 -16.34 -11.58
N ASP A 428 12.36 -15.41 -10.77
CA ASP A 428 11.40 -15.70 -9.70
C ASP A 428 9.96 -15.46 -10.16
N LEU A 429 9.74 -14.88 -11.35
CA LEU A 429 8.40 -14.61 -11.90
C LEU A 429 7.51 -15.87 -11.96
N LYS A 430 8.08 -17.01 -12.35
CA LYS A 430 7.34 -18.29 -12.38
C LYS A 430 7.06 -18.84 -10.99
N LEU A 431 7.94 -18.56 -10.03
CA LEU A 431 7.75 -18.96 -8.64
C LEU A 431 6.63 -18.12 -8.01
N LEU A 432 6.61 -16.82 -8.33
CA LEU A 432 5.71 -15.83 -7.76
C LEU A 432 4.29 -15.89 -8.35
N GLY A 433 4.14 -16.14 -9.65
CA GLY A 433 2.82 -16.16 -10.29
C GLY A 433 2.20 -14.76 -10.38
N ALA A 434 0.88 -14.66 -10.19
CA ALA A 434 0.16 -13.39 -10.04
C ALA A 434 0.32 -12.88 -8.60
N ALA A 435 1.53 -12.46 -8.24
CA ALA A 435 1.88 -12.13 -6.86
C ALA A 435 1.42 -10.71 -6.47
N HIS A 436 1.61 -10.37 -5.20
CA HIS A 436 1.26 -9.07 -4.64
C HIS A 436 1.83 -7.90 -5.45
N ALA A 437 1.01 -6.87 -5.69
CA ALA A 437 1.33 -5.66 -6.45
C ALA A 437 1.67 -5.87 -7.94
N SER A 438 1.58 -7.08 -8.47
CA SER A 438 2.00 -7.40 -9.83
C SER A 438 1.10 -6.78 -10.92
N GLU A 439 -0.14 -6.44 -10.57
CA GLU A 439 -1.13 -5.77 -11.42
C GLU A 439 -0.80 -4.30 -11.68
N LEU A 440 0.03 -3.68 -10.83
CA LEU A 440 0.34 -2.25 -10.91
C LEU A 440 0.94 -1.87 -12.26
N GLN A 441 1.81 -2.70 -12.84
CA GLN A 441 2.39 -2.41 -14.16
C GLN A 441 1.31 -2.23 -15.25
N TYR A 442 0.17 -2.91 -15.10
CA TYR A 442 -0.98 -2.81 -16.00
C TYR A 442 -1.84 -1.59 -15.67
N VAL A 443 -2.15 -1.37 -14.38
CA VAL A 443 -2.91 -0.19 -13.89
C VAL A 443 -2.21 1.12 -14.27
N TRP A 444 -0.89 1.18 -14.13
CA TRP A 444 -0.06 2.33 -14.47
C TRP A 444 0.28 2.46 -15.95
N ASN A 445 -0.17 1.50 -16.77
CA ASN A 445 0.05 1.47 -18.22
C ASN A 445 1.54 1.55 -18.61
N GLN A 446 2.42 1.00 -17.78
CA GLN A 446 3.86 0.94 -18.05
C GLN A 446 4.18 -0.30 -18.87
N THR A 447 4.31 -0.11 -20.18
CA THR A 447 4.32 -1.24 -21.14
C THR A 447 5.72 -1.66 -21.62
N VAL A 448 6.74 -0.84 -21.36
CA VAL A 448 8.13 -1.02 -21.80
C VAL A 448 9.09 -0.70 -20.66
N ASP A 449 10.36 -1.09 -20.82
CA ASP A 449 11.46 -0.83 -19.88
C ASP A 449 11.17 -1.22 -18.42
N LEU A 450 10.43 -2.32 -18.24
CA LEU A 450 10.09 -2.89 -16.95
C LEU A 450 11.24 -3.76 -16.38
N PRO A 451 11.46 -3.74 -15.05
CA PRO A 451 10.86 -2.82 -14.08
C PRO A 451 11.46 -1.41 -14.27
N PRO A 452 10.68 -0.33 -14.09
CA PRO A 452 11.18 1.02 -14.23
C PRO A 452 12.25 1.32 -13.16
N PRO A 453 13.18 2.27 -13.39
CA PRO A 453 13.24 3.17 -14.55
C PRO A 453 14.17 2.67 -15.67
N ASN A 454 14.92 1.59 -15.46
CA ASN A 454 16.01 1.15 -16.35
C ASN A 454 15.87 -0.33 -16.76
N GLY A 455 14.65 -0.86 -16.72
CA GLY A 455 14.37 -2.22 -17.14
C GLY A 455 14.61 -2.42 -18.64
N ASN A 456 14.55 -3.67 -19.07
CA ASN A 456 14.75 -4.06 -20.47
C ASN A 456 13.69 -5.03 -20.98
N CYS A 457 12.62 -5.21 -20.19
CA CYS A 457 11.50 -6.05 -20.53
C CYS A 457 10.33 -5.21 -21.03
N SER A 458 9.60 -5.72 -22.01
CA SER A 458 8.35 -5.11 -22.47
C SER A 458 7.22 -6.11 -22.36
N GLN A 459 6.05 -5.59 -22.02
CA GLN A 459 4.81 -6.34 -21.99
C GLN A 459 4.54 -7.02 -23.34
N THR A 460 3.89 -8.17 -23.29
CA THR A 460 3.30 -8.85 -24.44
C THR A 460 2.16 -8.01 -25.05
N SER A 461 1.68 -8.41 -26.24
CA SER A 461 0.46 -7.81 -26.80
C SER A 461 -0.75 -7.99 -25.87
N GLN A 462 -0.86 -9.15 -25.24
CA GLN A 462 -1.93 -9.52 -24.33
C GLN A 462 -1.90 -8.65 -23.06
N GLU A 463 -0.73 -8.46 -22.47
CA GLU A 463 -0.54 -7.59 -21.30
C GLU A 463 -0.84 -6.11 -21.61
N ARG A 464 -0.56 -5.65 -22.84
CA ARG A 464 -0.98 -4.32 -23.27
C ARG A 464 -2.50 -4.18 -23.37
N GLU A 465 -3.21 -5.24 -23.77
CA GLU A 465 -4.68 -5.25 -23.75
C GLU A 465 -5.22 -5.23 -22.31
N ILE A 466 -4.61 -5.97 -21.38
CA ILE A 466 -4.93 -5.91 -19.94
C ILE A 466 -4.73 -4.47 -19.44
N SER A 467 -3.58 -3.87 -19.71
CA SER A 467 -3.25 -2.49 -19.31
C SER A 467 -4.26 -1.48 -19.84
N GLN A 468 -4.69 -1.60 -21.10
CA GLN A 468 -5.70 -0.72 -21.68
C GLN A 468 -7.05 -0.84 -20.98
N VAL A 469 -7.49 -2.07 -20.66
CA VAL A 469 -8.74 -2.31 -19.94
C VAL A 469 -8.69 -1.69 -18.54
N LEU A 470 -7.62 -1.93 -17.77
CA LEU A 470 -7.49 -1.40 -16.41
C LEU A 470 -7.33 0.11 -16.39
N ALA A 471 -6.42 0.68 -17.19
CA ALA A 471 -6.24 2.14 -17.24
C ALA A 471 -7.55 2.87 -17.61
N SER A 472 -8.32 2.32 -18.57
CA SER A 472 -9.63 2.85 -18.97
C SER A 472 -10.68 2.68 -17.87
N ALA A 473 -10.69 1.54 -17.17
CA ALA A 473 -11.62 1.28 -16.08
C ALA A 473 -11.40 2.22 -14.89
N TRP A 474 -10.14 2.54 -14.56
CA TRP A 474 -9.81 3.52 -13.51
C TRP A 474 -10.26 4.94 -13.91
N THR A 475 -10.07 5.33 -15.19
CA THR A 475 -10.65 6.59 -15.70
C THR A 475 -12.18 6.59 -15.60
N ALA A 476 -12.82 5.48 -15.99
CA ALA A 476 -14.27 5.34 -15.96
C ALA A 476 -14.81 5.39 -14.52
N MET A 477 -14.11 4.80 -13.55
CA MET A 477 -14.43 4.90 -12.12
C MET A 477 -14.36 6.34 -11.63
N ALA A 478 -13.29 7.08 -11.96
CA ALA A 478 -13.17 8.50 -11.62
C ALA A 478 -14.33 9.33 -12.19
N LYS A 479 -14.66 9.12 -13.47
CA LYS A 479 -15.66 9.90 -14.20
C LYS A 479 -17.10 9.55 -13.86
N ASN A 480 -17.41 8.26 -13.75
CA ASN A 480 -18.77 7.73 -13.75
C ASN A 480 -19.10 6.92 -12.49
N ALA A 481 -18.15 6.73 -11.59
CA ALA A 481 -18.27 5.84 -10.43
C ALA A 481 -18.66 4.39 -10.81
N LYS A 482 -18.24 3.96 -12.01
CA LYS A 482 -18.39 2.60 -12.56
C LYS A 482 -17.26 2.30 -13.56
N PRO A 483 -16.77 1.06 -13.65
CA PRO A 483 -15.54 0.74 -14.41
C PRO A 483 -15.76 0.58 -15.92
N GLY A 484 -17.00 0.62 -16.40
CA GLY A 484 -17.32 0.54 -17.84
C GLY A 484 -17.43 -0.89 -18.36
N ASP A 485 -17.14 -1.06 -19.66
CA ASP A 485 -17.30 -2.33 -20.37
C ASP A 485 -15.94 -2.99 -20.61
N VAL A 486 -15.90 -4.32 -20.48
CA VAL A 486 -14.76 -5.18 -20.80
C VAL A 486 -15.10 -5.94 -22.07
N ASN A 487 -14.39 -5.66 -23.17
CA ASN A 487 -14.61 -6.29 -24.47
C ASN A 487 -16.09 -6.27 -24.94
N GLY A 488 -16.78 -5.14 -24.70
CA GLY A 488 -18.19 -4.95 -25.05
C GLY A 488 -19.20 -5.57 -24.08
N THR A 489 -18.74 -6.17 -22.98
CA THR A 489 -19.58 -6.69 -21.89
C THR A 489 -19.47 -5.78 -20.69
N ALA A 490 -20.59 -5.29 -20.15
CA ALA A 490 -20.56 -4.45 -18.96
C ALA A 490 -19.90 -5.18 -17.78
N TRP A 491 -18.96 -4.52 -17.10
CA TRP A 491 -18.41 -5.02 -15.84
C TRP A 491 -19.53 -4.95 -14.78
N PRO A 492 -20.01 -6.09 -14.27
CA PRO A 492 -21.23 -6.15 -13.50
C PRO A 492 -21.02 -5.65 -12.07
N LEU A 493 -22.13 -5.21 -11.46
CA LEU A 493 -22.17 -4.99 -10.01
C LEU A 493 -21.93 -6.32 -9.30
N TYR A 494 -21.07 -6.28 -8.30
CA TYR A 494 -20.89 -7.37 -7.35
C TYR A 494 -22.15 -7.55 -6.51
N SER A 495 -22.49 -8.80 -6.20
CA SER A 495 -23.46 -9.12 -5.16
C SER A 495 -23.16 -10.46 -4.49
N MET A 496 -23.64 -10.63 -3.25
CA MET A 496 -23.52 -11.88 -2.49
C MET A 496 -24.11 -13.11 -3.22
N ASN A 497 -25.12 -12.91 -4.08
CA ASN A 497 -25.77 -14.00 -4.83
C ASN A 497 -25.18 -14.22 -6.24
N ASN A 498 -24.36 -13.27 -6.70
CA ASN A 498 -23.73 -13.29 -8.01
C ASN A 498 -22.38 -12.58 -7.90
N THR A 499 -21.34 -13.35 -7.57
CA THR A 499 -19.97 -12.89 -7.32
C THR A 499 -19.21 -12.56 -8.60
N GLN A 500 -19.91 -12.03 -9.60
CA GLN A 500 -19.32 -11.67 -10.88
C GLN A 500 -18.45 -10.43 -10.77
N GLY A 501 -17.38 -10.41 -11.57
CA GLY A 501 -16.42 -9.32 -11.65
C GLY A 501 -15.54 -9.46 -12.89
N LEU A 502 -14.47 -8.68 -12.94
CA LEU A 502 -13.41 -8.82 -13.94
C LEU A 502 -12.48 -9.97 -13.54
N LEU A 503 -12.28 -10.92 -14.45
CA LEU A 503 -11.25 -11.93 -14.36
C LEU A 503 -10.10 -11.53 -15.28
N ILE A 504 -8.90 -11.44 -14.72
CA ILE A 504 -7.67 -11.15 -15.44
C ILE A 504 -6.84 -12.44 -15.47
N SER A 505 -6.43 -12.83 -16.67
CA SER A 505 -5.61 -14.00 -16.93
C SER A 505 -4.82 -13.71 -18.21
N ASN A 506 -4.64 -14.67 -19.11
CA ASN A 506 -4.10 -14.39 -20.46
C ASN A 506 -4.98 -13.42 -21.28
N SER A 507 -6.23 -13.18 -20.86
CA SER A 507 -7.12 -12.13 -21.35
C SER A 507 -8.04 -11.63 -20.23
N THR A 508 -8.70 -10.49 -20.48
CA THR A 508 -9.73 -9.93 -19.59
C THR A 508 -11.13 -10.41 -19.99
N SER A 509 -11.91 -10.85 -19.00
CA SER A 509 -13.29 -11.29 -19.21
C SER A 509 -14.15 -11.01 -17.98
N VAL A 510 -15.48 -10.99 -18.17
CA VAL A 510 -16.42 -10.97 -17.05
C VAL A 510 -16.77 -12.39 -16.66
N GLY A 511 -16.65 -12.72 -15.38
CA GLY A 511 -16.93 -14.06 -14.86
C GLY A 511 -17.12 -14.09 -13.35
N SER A 512 -17.47 -15.26 -12.82
CA SER A 512 -17.65 -15.46 -11.37
C SER A 512 -16.30 -15.62 -10.69
N ILE A 513 -16.08 -14.84 -9.62
CA ILE A 513 -14.94 -15.01 -8.72
C ILE A 513 -15.31 -16.08 -7.69
N ASN A 514 -14.41 -17.04 -7.48
CA ASN A 514 -14.62 -18.17 -6.58
C ASN A 514 -14.25 -17.79 -5.14
N TYR A 515 -15.26 -17.60 -4.29
CA TYR A 515 -15.10 -17.31 -2.86
C TYR A 515 -15.43 -18.51 -1.96
N THR A 516 -15.52 -19.73 -2.51
CA THR A 516 -15.93 -20.94 -1.76
C THR A 516 -15.09 -21.15 -0.49
N ILE A 517 -13.78 -20.94 -0.57
CA ILE A 517 -12.87 -21.09 0.59
C ILE A 517 -13.15 -20.07 1.71
N CYS A 518 -13.73 -18.91 1.37
CA CYS A 518 -14.15 -17.93 2.35
C CYS A 518 -15.35 -18.44 3.15
N ASP A 519 -16.36 -18.98 2.48
CA ASP A 519 -17.55 -19.55 3.12
C ASP A 519 -17.21 -20.78 3.98
N GLU A 520 -16.36 -21.68 3.46
CA GLU A 520 -16.09 -22.98 4.08
C GLU A 520 -15.12 -22.90 5.27
N LEU A 521 -14.21 -21.92 5.28
CA LEU A 521 -13.14 -21.85 6.27
C LEU A 521 -12.92 -20.46 6.86
N TRP A 522 -12.61 -19.46 6.04
CA TRP A 522 -12.05 -18.21 6.55
C TRP A 522 -13.06 -17.29 7.23
N ASP A 523 -14.30 -17.22 6.77
CA ASP A 523 -15.33 -16.42 7.42
C ASP A 523 -15.82 -17.07 8.73
N PRO A 524 -16.02 -18.40 8.82
CA PRO A 524 -16.21 -19.07 10.11
C PRO A 524 -15.06 -18.85 11.10
N TYR A 525 -13.81 -18.89 10.64
CA TYR A 525 -12.63 -18.60 11.44
C TYR A 525 -12.66 -17.16 11.97
N GLU A 526 -12.92 -16.19 11.09
CA GLU A 526 -12.92 -14.77 11.44
C GLU A 526 -14.03 -14.43 12.44
N LEU A 527 -15.23 -14.99 12.25
CA LEU A 527 -16.34 -14.84 13.20
C LEU A 527 -15.96 -15.36 14.60
N ALA A 528 -15.34 -16.55 14.68
CA ALA A 528 -14.90 -17.12 15.95
C ALA A 528 -13.78 -16.27 16.60
N ARG A 529 -12.84 -15.75 15.79
CA ARG A 529 -11.76 -14.87 16.25
C ARG A 529 -12.32 -13.59 16.90
N LEU A 530 -13.29 -12.95 16.25
CA LEU A 530 -13.94 -11.72 16.75
C LEU A 530 -14.77 -11.97 18.03
N GLN A 531 -15.46 -13.11 18.12
CA GLN A 531 -16.22 -13.50 19.33
C GLN A 531 -15.31 -13.77 20.54
N ASN A 532 -14.13 -14.37 20.31
CA ASN A 532 -13.16 -14.60 21.36
C ASN A 532 -12.51 -13.30 21.86
N ALA A 533 -12.26 -12.33 20.96
CA ALA A 533 -11.74 -11.02 21.33
C ALA A 533 -12.72 -10.20 22.21
N THR A 534 -14.02 -10.27 21.91
CA THR A 534 -15.09 -9.62 22.71
C THR A 534 -15.32 -10.31 24.07
N SER A 535 -15.12 -11.62 24.15
CA SER A 535 -15.18 -12.38 25.41
C SER A 535 -13.98 -12.11 26.33
N ALA A 536 -12.79 -11.90 25.75
CA ALA A 536 -11.59 -11.55 26.51
C ALA A 536 -11.68 -10.14 27.13
N THR A 537 -12.26 -9.18 26.41
CA THR A 537 -12.44 -7.78 26.86
C THR A 537 -13.54 -7.61 27.92
N SER A 538 -14.59 -8.44 27.89
CA SER A 538 -15.64 -8.43 28.93
C SER A 538 -15.20 -9.06 30.26
N ASN A 539 -14.29 -10.04 30.23
CA ASN A 539 -13.72 -10.64 31.44
C ASN A 539 -12.66 -9.75 32.14
N THR A 540 -11.96 -8.89 31.39
CA THR A 540 -11.07 -7.88 31.99
C THR A 540 -11.84 -6.68 32.56
N ALA A 541 -12.97 -6.29 31.94
CA ALA A 541 -13.82 -5.22 32.50
C ALA A 541 -14.48 -5.62 33.84
N THR A 542 -14.82 -6.90 34.02
CA THR A 542 -15.48 -7.41 35.25
C THR A 542 -14.53 -7.70 36.42
N SER A 543 -13.21 -7.67 36.21
CA SER A 543 -12.20 -7.91 37.26
C SER A 543 -11.61 -6.63 37.90
N SER A 544 -12.05 -5.44 37.49
CA SER A 544 -11.62 -4.16 38.09
C SER A 544 -12.49 -3.66 39.26
N GLY A 545 -13.45 -4.47 39.71
CA GLY A 545 -14.35 -4.14 40.82
C GLY A 545 -14.08 -4.95 42.10
N GLY A 546 -13.14 -4.48 42.93
CA GLY A 546 -13.15 -4.76 44.37
C GLY A 546 -12.00 -5.61 44.94
N SER A 547 -11.36 -5.03 45.96
CA SER A 547 -10.76 -5.65 47.16
C SER A 547 -9.27 -5.38 47.37
N SER A 548 -9.03 -4.69 48.48
CA SER A 548 -7.77 -4.37 49.14
C SER A 548 -7.00 -5.57 49.70
N ALA A 549 -5.67 -5.40 49.74
CA ALA A 549 -4.69 -5.93 50.70
C ALA A 549 -4.47 -7.46 50.79
N GLY A 550 -3.22 -7.86 50.52
CA GLY A 550 -2.66 -9.14 50.94
C GLY A 550 -1.40 -9.51 50.14
N ALA A 551 -0.22 -9.17 50.65
CA ALA A 551 1.03 -9.73 50.15
C ALA A 551 1.10 -11.23 50.46
N PRO A 552 1.69 -12.04 49.56
CA PRO A 552 2.60 -13.05 50.04
C PRO A 552 3.90 -13.13 49.22
N THR A 553 4.98 -13.25 49.97
CA THR A 553 6.27 -13.80 49.58
C THR A 553 6.15 -15.28 49.19
N SER A 554 6.68 -15.70 48.03
CA SER A 554 7.56 -16.89 47.94
C SER A 554 8.14 -17.07 46.54
N THR A 555 9.44 -17.35 46.54
CA THR A 555 10.31 -17.82 45.47
C THR A 555 9.83 -19.09 44.76
N SER A 556 9.92 -19.11 43.43
CA SER A 556 10.27 -20.34 42.69
C SER A 556 11.09 -20.00 41.44
N LYS A 557 12.32 -20.49 41.42
CA LYS A 557 13.23 -20.50 40.27
C LYS A 557 12.62 -21.38 39.18
N SER A 558 12.50 -20.86 37.96
CA SER A 558 12.44 -21.66 36.74
C SER A 558 13.66 -21.34 35.88
N SER A 559 14.44 -22.38 35.60
CA SER A 559 15.65 -22.41 34.80
C SER A 559 15.43 -21.83 33.40
N GLY A 560 16.22 -20.82 33.05
CA GLY A 560 16.26 -20.23 31.71
C GLY A 560 16.86 -21.18 30.69
N GLY A 561 16.06 -21.53 29.68
CA GLY A 561 16.57 -22.02 28.40
C GLY A 561 17.01 -20.83 27.57
N ALA A 562 18.30 -20.75 27.29
CA ALA A 562 18.88 -19.75 26.41
C ALA A 562 18.44 -20.03 24.96
N TRP A 563 17.63 -19.13 24.39
CA TRP A 563 17.45 -19.06 22.95
C TRP A 563 18.73 -18.50 22.35
N ILE A 564 19.47 -19.34 21.64
CA ILE A 564 20.67 -18.95 20.90
C ILE A 564 20.20 -18.12 19.70
N VAL A 565 20.32 -16.81 19.86
CA VAL A 565 20.24 -15.83 18.76
C VAL A 565 21.50 -16.02 17.92
N GLN A 566 21.34 -16.36 16.63
CA GLN A 566 22.44 -16.33 15.67
C GLN A 566 22.44 -14.99 14.93
N PRO A 567 23.47 -14.14 15.09
CA PRO A 567 23.67 -12.97 14.26
C PRO A 567 24.63 -13.33 13.11
N TRP A 568 24.11 -13.60 11.91
CA TRP A 568 24.93 -13.79 10.72
C TRP A 568 24.43 -12.89 9.58
N SER A 569 24.93 -11.66 9.54
CA SER A 569 24.94 -10.81 8.33
C SER A 569 26.20 -9.94 8.25
N MET A 570 27.34 -10.45 8.76
CA MET A 570 28.64 -9.78 8.72
C MET A 570 29.58 -10.24 7.58
N VAL A 571 29.11 -11.03 6.60
CA VAL A 571 29.99 -11.57 5.54
C VAL A 571 29.90 -10.83 4.18
N MET A 572 29.02 -9.83 4.03
CA MET A 572 28.98 -8.98 2.83
C MET A 572 29.69 -7.61 3.01
N TYR A 573 30.40 -7.39 4.13
CA TYR A 573 31.02 -6.09 4.44
C TYR A 573 32.49 -5.91 4.00
N ILE A 574 33.12 -6.90 3.36
CA ILE A 574 34.56 -6.82 2.98
C ILE A 574 34.82 -6.75 1.46
N VAL A 575 33.82 -7.00 0.60
CA VAL A 575 34.04 -6.96 -0.88
C VAL A 575 33.65 -5.62 -1.51
N ALA A 576 32.76 -4.83 -0.89
CA ALA A 576 32.34 -3.52 -1.43
C ALA A 576 33.32 -2.36 -1.14
N LEU A 577 34.30 -2.55 -0.24
CA LEU A 577 35.27 -1.51 0.14
C LEU A 577 36.57 -1.50 -0.68
N ILE A 578 36.73 -2.41 -1.64
CA ILE A 578 37.96 -2.51 -2.47
C ILE A 578 37.75 -2.08 -3.93
N ILE A 579 36.52 -1.88 -4.41
CA ILE A 579 36.27 -1.50 -5.82
C ILE A 579 36.06 0.02 -6.02
N GLY A 580 35.95 0.80 -4.94
CA GLY A 580 35.71 2.26 -4.98
C GLY A 580 36.95 3.17 -5.08
N VAL A 581 38.15 2.66 -5.37
CA VAL A 581 39.40 3.48 -5.40
C VAL A 581 40.07 3.55 -6.78
N LEU A 582 39.47 3.01 -7.85
CA LEU A 582 40.01 3.18 -9.20
C LEU A 582 38.90 3.54 -10.19
N SER A 583 38.54 4.84 -10.23
CA SER A 583 38.07 5.58 -11.42
C SER A 583 37.83 7.04 -11.02
N LEU A 584 38.91 7.81 -10.96
CA LEU A 584 38.93 9.26 -11.24
C LEU A 584 39.28 9.45 -12.71
#